data_AF-A0AAI8LA37-F1
#
_entry.id   AF-A0AAI8LA37-F1
#
_cell.length_a   1.000
_cell.length_b   1.000
_cell.length_c   1.000
_cell.angle_alpha   90.00
_cell.angle_beta   90.00
_cell.angle_gamma   90.00
#
_symmetry.space_group_name_H-M   'P 1'
#
loop_
_entity.id
_entity.type
_entity.pdbx_description
1 polymer ?
#
loop_
_entity_poly.entity_id
_entity_poly.type
_entity_poly.pdbx_seq_one_letter_code
_entity_poly.pdbx_strand_id
1 'polypeptide(L)'
;MADEEHTKPAARSFLSCATEVARLMGLGDAADVPEARRARHLAHAVRKPLLERVHLPEELFAPLLNAAVYDPDPSFCRWFVEPAVYAFGRRRVMTALLHYLRTGTNTEQGGAKRAWYCAHVPLRADRSPAYAPGGSRDPALDESRDVMDQWQEVLQRSTM
;
A
#
# COMPACT_ATOMS: atom_id res chain seq x y z
N MET A 1 9.19 35.01 23.10
CA MET A 1 9.70 33.65 22.88
C MET A 1 8.69 32.94 22.00
N ALA A 2 9.17 32.19 21.02
CA ALA A 2 8.48 31.83 19.79
C ALA A 2 7.15 31.08 19.98
N ASP A 3 6.16 31.49 19.18
CA ASP A 3 5.00 30.68 18.80
C ASP A 3 5.52 29.47 18.01
N GLU A 4 5.40 28.27 18.60
CA GLU A 4 5.52 27.03 17.82
C GLU A 4 4.23 26.87 17.02
N GLU A 5 4.24 27.41 15.80
CA GLU A 5 3.23 27.15 14.79
C GLU A 5 3.28 25.65 14.45
N HIS A 6 2.49 24.87 15.20
CA HIS A 6 2.29 23.45 15.01
C HIS A 6 1.55 23.25 13.67
N THR A 7 2.32 23.34 12.59
CA THR A 7 1.84 23.13 11.22
C THR A 7 1.27 21.73 11.16
N LYS A 8 -0.07 21.62 11.16
CA LYS A 8 -0.75 20.36 10.91
C LYS A 8 -0.19 19.79 9.60
N PRO A 9 0.28 18.54 9.58
CA PRO A 9 0.77 17.94 8.34
C PRO A 9 -0.34 18.03 7.30
N ALA A 10 0.00 18.51 6.10
CA ALA A 10 -0.93 18.63 5.00
C ALA A 10 -1.65 17.29 4.77
N ALA A 11 -2.97 17.34 4.56
CA ALA A 11 -3.75 16.13 4.31
C ALA A 11 -3.18 15.38 3.11
N ARG A 12 -2.91 14.08 3.28
CA ARG A 12 -2.38 13.24 2.21
C ARG A 12 -3.39 13.11 1.08
N SER A 13 -2.88 13.15 -0.14
CA SER A 13 -3.60 12.90 -1.38
C SER A 13 -2.97 11.73 -2.15
N PHE A 14 -3.72 11.12 -3.07
CA PHE A 14 -3.16 10.06 -3.92
C PHE A 14 -1.89 10.50 -4.66
N LEU A 15 -1.89 11.73 -5.19
CA LEU A 15 -0.72 12.30 -5.86
C LEU A 15 0.48 12.35 -4.92
N SER A 16 0.32 12.88 -3.70
CA SER A 16 1.42 12.96 -2.73
C SER A 16 2.00 11.58 -2.39
N CYS A 17 1.14 10.57 -2.22
CA CYS A 17 1.58 9.21 -1.93
C CYS A 17 2.29 8.56 -3.12
N ALA A 18 1.77 8.71 -4.34
CA ALA A 18 2.39 8.17 -5.54
C ALA A 18 3.76 8.80 -5.83
N THR A 19 3.89 10.12 -5.62
CA THR A 19 5.16 10.83 -5.72
C THR A 19 6.18 10.35 -4.69
N GLU A 20 5.77 10.10 -3.45
CA GLU A 20 6.65 9.57 -2.42
C GLU A 20 7.24 8.20 -2.79
N VAL A 21 6.40 7.28 -3.29
CA VAL A 21 6.84 5.97 -3.80
C VAL A 21 7.80 6.14 -4.98
N ALA A 22 7.46 6.98 -5.95
CA ALA A 22 8.31 7.24 -7.12
C ALA A 22 9.69 7.77 -6.72
N ARG A 23 9.73 8.74 -5.80
CA ARG A 23 10.98 9.30 -5.26
C ARG A 23 11.86 8.24 -4.60
N LEU A 24 11.28 7.39 -3.75
CA LEU A 24 12.01 6.30 -3.09
C LEU A 24 12.50 5.22 -4.07
N MET A 25 11.82 5.09 -5.21
CA MET A 25 12.25 4.23 -6.31
C MET A 25 13.28 4.88 -7.23
N GLY A 26 13.66 6.14 -6.99
CA GLY A 26 14.58 6.89 -7.85
C GLY A 26 13.97 7.30 -9.19
N LEU A 27 12.65 7.37 -9.27
CA LEU A 27 11.93 7.86 -10.45
C LEU A 27 11.67 9.37 -10.30
N GLY A 28 11.69 10.09 -11.43
CA GLY A 28 11.39 11.51 -11.47
C GLY A 28 9.98 11.86 -11.00
N ASP A 29 9.71 13.15 -10.80
CA ASP A 29 8.45 13.68 -10.26
C ASP A 29 7.32 13.80 -11.30
N ALA A 30 7.61 13.49 -12.57
CA ALA A 30 6.71 13.67 -13.71
C ALA A 30 6.15 15.11 -13.80
N ALA A 31 7.01 16.12 -13.58
CA ALA A 31 6.64 17.53 -13.66
C ALA A 31 6.05 17.95 -15.01
N ASP A 32 6.47 17.30 -16.10
CA ASP A 32 5.99 17.50 -17.47
C ASP A 32 4.60 16.89 -17.74
N VAL A 33 4.11 16.02 -16.84
CA VAL A 33 2.79 15.41 -16.94
C VAL A 33 1.72 16.35 -16.33
N PRO A 34 0.57 16.55 -17.01
CA PRO A 34 -0.56 17.30 -16.44
C PRO A 34 -0.97 16.77 -15.07
N GLU A 35 -1.22 17.66 -14.11
CA GLU A 35 -1.49 17.33 -12.71
C GLU A 35 -2.60 16.27 -12.55
N ALA A 36 -3.70 16.41 -13.31
CA ALA A 36 -4.82 15.47 -13.32
C ALA A 36 -4.44 14.02 -13.69
N ARG A 37 -3.32 13.81 -14.39
CA ARG A 37 -2.82 12.49 -14.81
C ARG A 37 -1.56 12.06 -14.04
N ARG A 38 -0.89 12.98 -13.34
CA ARG A 38 0.42 12.76 -12.74
C ARG A 38 0.43 11.60 -11.75
N ALA A 39 -0.56 11.51 -10.87
CA ALA A 39 -0.62 10.43 -9.88
C ALA A 39 -0.72 9.05 -10.54
N ARG A 40 -1.57 8.90 -11.57
CA ARG A 40 -1.72 7.63 -12.29
C ARG A 40 -0.49 7.31 -13.15
N HIS A 41 0.15 8.32 -13.73
CA HIS A 41 1.40 8.18 -14.46
C HIS A 41 2.51 7.61 -13.56
N LEU A 42 2.71 8.21 -12.38
CA LEU A 42 3.68 7.75 -11.39
C LEU A 42 3.35 6.35 -10.89
N ALA A 43 2.08 6.08 -10.58
CA ALA A 43 1.61 4.74 -10.16
C ALA A 43 1.93 3.67 -11.21
N HIS A 44 1.74 3.98 -12.49
CA HIS A 44 2.08 3.09 -13.59
C HIS A 44 3.59 2.86 -13.69
N ALA A 45 4.37 3.94 -13.57
CA ALA A 45 5.83 3.90 -13.68
C ALA A 45 6.50 3.06 -12.58
N VAL A 46 6.00 3.12 -11.33
CA VAL A 46 6.59 2.36 -10.21
C VAL A 46 6.23 0.87 -10.21
N ARG A 47 5.10 0.49 -10.83
CA ARG A 47 4.52 -0.86 -10.69
C ARG A 47 5.48 -1.98 -11.08
N LYS A 48 6.08 -1.89 -12.27
CA LYS A 48 6.98 -2.93 -12.77
C LYS A 48 8.29 -2.98 -11.96
N PRO A 49 9.00 -1.86 -11.72
CA PRO A 49 10.20 -1.84 -10.88
C PRO A 49 10.00 -2.40 -9.47
N LEU A 50 8.83 -2.19 -8.86
CA LEU A 50 8.52 -2.74 -7.53
C LEU A 50 8.42 -4.27 -7.53
N LEU A 51 7.86 -4.87 -8.58
CA LEU A 51 7.69 -6.33 -8.68
C LEU A 51 8.96 -7.07 -9.11
N GLU A 52 9.86 -6.40 -9.82
CA GLU A 52 11.13 -6.99 -10.27
C GLU A 52 12.16 -7.12 -9.14
N ARG A 53 11.92 -6.51 -7.97
CA ARG A 53 12.81 -6.58 -6.81
C ARG A 53 12.42 -7.74 -5.89
N VAL A 54 13.40 -8.53 -5.49
CA VAL A 54 13.22 -9.62 -4.49
C VAL A 54 12.88 -9.05 -3.12
N HIS A 55 13.56 -7.97 -2.74
CA HIS A 55 13.38 -7.25 -1.50
C HIS A 55 13.19 -5.77 -1.79
N LEU A 56 12.28 -5.13 -1.05
CA LEU A 56 12.11 -3.69 -1.06
C LEU A 56 12.71 -3.11 0.23
N PRO A 57 13.34 -1.92 0.16
CA PRO A 57 13.71 -1.16 1.35
C PRO A 57 12.52 -1.00 2.31
N GLU A 58 12.78 -1.11 3.61
CA GLU A 58 11.76 -1.02 4.67
C GLU A 58 10.99 0.32 4.62
N GLU A 59 11.68 1.38 4.19
CA GLU A 59 11.13 2.72 4.02
C GLU A 59 10.01 2.79 2.96
N LEU A 60 9.90 1.79 2.08
CA LEU A 60 8.82 1.72 1.09
C LEU A 60 7.52 1.14 1.66
N PHE A 61 7.54 0.43 2.80
CA PHE A 61 6.34 -0.23 3.31
C PHE A 61 5.20 0.76 3.54
N ALA A 62 5.43 1.80 4.34
CA ALA A 62 4.40 2.78 4.63
C ALA A 62 3.97 3.56 3.38
N PRO A 63 4.85 4.11 2.53
CA PRO A 63 4.47 4.79 1.29
C PRO A 63 3.62 3.93 0.34
N LEU A 64 3.92 2.64 0.19
CA LEU A 64 3.10 1.73 -0.62
C LEU A 64 1.69 1.56 -0.05
N LEU A 65 1.56 1.36 1.25
CA LEU A 65 0.26 1.25 1.91
C LEU A 65 -0.54 2.56 1.81
N ASN A 66 0.12 3.70 1.96
CA ASN A 66 -0.51 5.01 1.78
C ASN A 66 -0.99 5.21 0.34
N ALA A 67 -0.16 4.89 -0.66
CA ALA A 67 -0.56 4.98 -2.06
C ALA A 67 -1.76 4.08 -2.36
N ALA A 68 -1.81 2.87 -1.81
CA ALA A 68 -2.96 1.98 -1.94
C ALA A 68 -4.24 2.54 -1.30
N VAL A 69 -4.15 3.03 -0.06
CA VAL A 69 -5.30 3.56 0.71
C VAL A 69 -5.87 4.82 0.07
N TYR A 70 -5.00 5.73 -0.37
CA TYR A 70 -5.44 6.99 -0.96
C TYR A 70 -5.78 6.90 -2.45
N ASP A 71 -5.52 5.77 -3.14
CA ASP A 71 -5.94 5.60 -4.55
C ASP A 71 -7.47 5.63 -4.64
N PRO A 72 -8.06 6.57 -5.41
CA PRO A 72 -9.51 6.66 -5.57
C PRO A 72 -10.09 5.50 -6.39
N ASP A 73 -9.27 4.77 -7.16
CA ASP A 73 -9.71 3.71 -8.04
C ASP A 73 -9.46 2.31 -7.42
N PRO A 74 -10.52 1.53 -7.13
CA PRO A 74 -10.38 0.19 -6.56
C PRO A 74 -9.58 -0.78 -7.44
N SER A 75 -9.57 -0.58 -8.77
CA SER A 75 -8.91 -1.49 -9.71
C SER A 75 -7.39 -1.32 -9.68
N PHE A 76 -6.91 -0.13 -9.33
CA PHE A 76 -5.49 0.21 -9.43
C PHE A 76 -4.76 0.28 -8.09
N CYS A 77 -5.46 0.32 -6.96
CA CYS A 77 -4.81 0.22 -5.65
C CYS A 77 -3.95 -1.06 -5.52
N ARG A 78 -4.30 -2.12 -6.28
CA ARG A 78 -3.50 -3.34 -6.45
C ARG A 78 -2.05 -3.07 -6.87
N TRP A 79 -1.78 -2.02 -7.65
CA TRP A 79 -0.43 -1.72 -8.13
C TRP A 79 0.56 -1.42 -6.99
N PHE A 80 0.07 -1.08 -5.80
CA PHE A 80 0.87 -0.89 -4.60
C PHE A 80 0.70 -2.04 -3.59
N VAL A 81 -0.51 -2.59 -3.46
CA VAL A 81 -0.77 -3.70 -2.53
C VAL A 81 -0.02 -4.97 -2.96
N GLU A 82 -0.06 -5.32 -4.25
CA GLU A 82 0.58 -6.53 -4.76
C GLU A 82 2.09 -6.54 -4.46
N PRO A 83 2.89 -5.54 -4.86
CA PRO A 83 4.31 -5.52 -4.49
C PRO A 83 4.54 -5.47 -2.97
N ALA A 84 3.67 -4.82 -2.20
CA ALA A 84 3.80 -4.81 -0.74
C ALA A 84 3.61 -6.21 -0.13
N VAL A 85 2.64 -7.00 -0.61
CA VAL A 85 2.43 -8.39 -0.15
C VAL A 85 3.65 -9.24 -0.53
N TYR A 86 4.13 -9.12 -1.78
CA TYR A 86 5.31 -9.85 -2.24
C TYR A 86 6.54 -9.54 -1.39
N ALA A 87 6.82 -8.27 -1.11
CA ALA A 87 8.03 -7.86 -0.41
C ALA A 87 7.94 -8.02 1.12
N PHE A 88 6.80 -7.73 1.74
CA PHE A 88 6.69 -7.55 3.20
C PHE A 88 5.80 -8.55 3.94
N GLY A 89 5.08 -9.43 3.23
CA GLY A 89 4.18 -10.38 3.87
C GLY A 89 2.72 -9.97 3.81
N ARG A 90 1.84 -10.93 3.47
CA ARG A 90 0.39 -10.71 3.52
C ARG A 90 -0.06 -10.31 4.92
N ARG A 91 0.47 -10.97 5.94
CA ARG A 91 0.14 -10.70 7.34
C ARG A 91 0.34 -9.23 7.67
N ARG A 92 1.54 -8.71 7.38
CA ARG A 92 1.93 -7.33 7.71
C ARG A 92 1.08 -6.30 6.96
N VAL A 93 0.84 -6.53 5.66
CA VAL A 93 -0.03 -5.67 4.84
C VAL A 93 -1.45 -5.63 5.41
N MET A 94 -2.03 -6.80 5.70
CA MET A 94 -3.37 -6.88 6.30
C MET A 94 -3.43 -6.21 7.67
N THR A 95 -2.44 -6.40 8.54
CA THR A 95 -2.40 -5.72 9.84
C THR A 95 -2.38 -4.20 9.69
N ALA A 96 -1.62 -3.66 8.73
CA ALA A 96 -1.61 -2.23 8.46
C ALA A 96 -2.97 -1.71 7.93
N LEU A 97 -3.62 -2.46 7.04
CA LEU A 97 -4.96 -2.12 6.55
C LEU A 97 -6.01 -2.18 7.67
N LEU A 98 -5.93 -3.17 8.56
CA LEU A 98 -6.78 -3.28 9.74
C LEU A 98 -6.59 -2.09 10.68
N HIS A 99 -5.35 -1.58 10.81
CA HIS A 99 -5.10 -0.35 11.56
C HIS A 99 -5.85 0.85 10.94
N TYR A 100 -5.71 1.09 9.63
CA TYR A 100 -6.47 2.14 8.95
C TYR A 100 -7.98 1.98 9.10
N LEU A 101 -8.49 0.74 9.08
CA LEU A 101 -9.91 0.48 9.30
C LEU A 101 -10.37 0.90 10.71
N ARG A 102 -9.54 0.70 11.74
CA ARG A 102 -9.87 0.99 13.14
C ARG A 102 -9.70 2.46 13.52
N THR A 103 -8.66 3.11 13.01
CA THR A 103 -8.21 4.42 13.52
C THR A 103 -8.23 5.52 12.46
N GLY A 104 -8.34 5.15 11.18
CA GLY A 104 -8.29 6.10 10.08
C GLY A 104 -9.54 6.97 9.98
N THR A 105 -9.39 8.07 9.26
CA THR A 105 -10.48 8.92 8.76
C THR A 105 -11.41 8.12 7.84
N ASN A 106 -12.61 8.65 7.55
CA ASN A 106 -13.55 8.01 6.61
C ASN A 106 -12.90 7.71 5.24
N THR A 107 -12.04 8.60 4.76
CA THR A 107 -11.28 8.42 3.51
C THR A 107 -10.31 7.24 3.62
N GLU A 108 -9.54 7.17 4.70
CA GLU A 108 -8.58 6.08 4.94
C GLU A 108 -9.29 4.74 5.16
N GLN A 109 -10.39 4.72 5.92
CA GLN A 109 -11.19 3.51 6.12
C GLN A 109 -11.78 3.00 4.79
N GLY A 110 -12.33 3.90 3.97
CA GLY A 110 -12.83 3.56 2.64
C GLY A 110 -11.72 3.03 1.72
N GLY A 111 -10.54 3.66 1.78
CA GLY A 111 -9.33 3.22 1.08
C GLY A 111 -8.85 1.84 1.51
N ALA A 112 -8.75 1.62 2.82
CA ALA A 112 -8.34 0.35 3.40
C ALA A 112 -9.28 -0.78 3.00
N LYS A 113 -10.59 -0.54 2.94
CA LYS A 113 -11.57 -1.53 2.44
C LYS A 113 -11.33 -1.93 0.99
N ARG A 114 -11.02 -0.96 0.11
CA ARG A 114 -10.65 -1.24 -1.29
C ARG A 114 -9.35 -2.05 -1.37
N ALA A 115 -8.31 -1.60 -0.67
CA ALA A 115 -6.99 -2.23 -0.66
C ALA A 115 -7.02 -3.65 -0.05
N TRP A 116 -7.88 -3.90 0.94
CA TRP A 116 -8.04 -5.21 1.58
C TRP A 116 -8.40 -6.30 0.59
N TYR A 117 -9.27 -6.02 -0.38
CA TYR A 117 -9.61 -6.98 -1.43
C TYR A 117 -8.37 -7.37 -2.26
N CYS A 118 -7.54 -6.38 -2.61
CA CYS A 118 -6.29 -6.63 -3.33
C CYS A 118 -5.23 -7.35 -2.48
N ALA A 119 -5.33 -7.30 -1.15
CA ALA A 119 -4.43 -8.01 -0.26
C ALA A 119 -4.70 -9.52 -0.22
N HIS A 120 -5.75 -10.03 -0.87
CA HIS A 120 -6.06 -11.47 -1.01
C HIS A 120 -5.56 -12.09 -2.32
N VAL A 121 -4.87 -11.32 -3.18
CA VAL A 121 -4.41 -11.85 -4.47
C VAL A 121 -3.54 -13.10 -4.29
N PRO A 122 -3.72 -14.14 -5.14
CA PRO A 122 -2.86 -15.32 -5.13
C PRO A 122 -1.42 -14.92 -5.41
N LEU A 123 -0.51 -15.46 -4.60
CA LEU A 123 0.93 -15.30 -4.79
C LEU A 123 1.39 -16.28 -5.84
N ARG A 124 2.18 -15.81 -6.81
CA ARG A 124 2.59 -16.60 -7.97
C ARG A 124 4.10 -16.55 -8.17
N ALA A 125 4.65 -17.71 -8.51
CA ALA A 125 6.07 -17.90 -8.75
C ALA A 125 6.63 -17.02 -9.90
N ASP A 126 5.80 -16.74 -10.93
CA ASP A 126 6.18 -15.93 -12.09
C ASP A 126 6.21 -14.42 -11.80
N ARG A 127 5.76 -13.99 -10.60
CA ARG A 127 5.53 -12.58 -10.28
C ARG A 127 6.55 -11.97 -9.34
N SER A 128 7.27 -12.79 -8.59
CA SER A 128 8.34 -12.35 -7.70
C SER A 128 9.37 -13.47 -7.53
N PRO A 129 10.67 -13.16 -7.60
CA PRO A 129 11.72 -14.16 -7.40
C PRO A 129 11.65 -14.85 -6.02
N ALA A 130 11.06 -14.21 -5.00
CA ALA A 130 10.87 -14.80 -3.68
C ALA A 130 9.96 -16.05 -3.70
N TYR A 131 9.11 -16.18 -4.72
CA TYR A 131 8.15 -17.28 -4.88
C TYR A 131 8.53 -18.22 -6.04
N ALA A 132 9.61 -17.94 -6.75
CA ALA A 132 10.10 -18.80 -7.82
C ALA A 132 10.62 -20.13 -7.27
N PRO A 133 10.72 -21.20 -8.09
CA PRO A 133 11.40 -22.42 -7.69
C PRO A 133 12.82 -22.12 -7.18
N GLY A 134 13.13 -22.54 -5.95
CA GLY A 134 14.41 -22.21 -5.27
C GLY A 134 14.39 -20.90 -4.47
N GLY A 135 13.30 -20.14 -4.51
CA GLY A 135 13.05 -19.02 -3.59
C GLY A 135 12.84 -19.52 -2.16
N SER A 136 13.34 -18.76 -1.18
CA SER A 136 13.14 -19.03 0.24
C SER A 136 12.30 -17.91 0.84
N ARG A 137 11.06 -18.22 1.19
CA ARG A 137 10.16 -17.33 1.91
C ARG A 137 9.60 -18.03 3.13
N ASP A 138 9.64 -17.34 4.26
CA ASP A 138 9.00 -17.79 5.49
C ASP A 138 7.47 -17.78 5.35
N PRO A 139 6.77 -18.93 5.44
CA PRO A 139 5.32 -19.00 5.37
C PRO A 139 4.61 -18.16 6.45
N ALA A 140 5.25 -17.91 7.60
CA ALA A 140 4.67 -17.11 8.67
C ALA A 140 4.39 -15.65 8.26
N LEU A 141 5.08 -15.16 7.22
CA LEU A 141 4.82 -13.83 6.65
C LEU A 141 3.45 -13.73 5.98
N ASP A 142 2.88 -14.86 5.55
CA ASP A 142 1.61 -14.90 4.81
C ASP A 142 0.46 -15.51 5.61
N GLU A 143 0.72 -16.05 6.81
CA GLU A 143 -0.31 -16.51 7.74
C GLU A 143 -1.08 -15.32 8.33
N SER A 144 -2.36 -15.22 8.00
CA SER A 144 -3.18 -14.03 8.26
C SER A 144 -4.58 -14.33 8.78
N ARG A 145 -4.89 -15.58 9.18
CA ARG A 145 -6.25 -15.96 9.60
C ARG A 145 -6.76 -15.12 10.77
N ASP A 146 -5.95 -14.93 11.81
CA ASP A 146 -6.28 -14.10 12.97
C ASP A 146 -6.52 -12.63 12.61
N VAL A 147 -5.78 -12.09 11.63
CA VAL A 147 -5.98 -10.71 11.15
C VAL A 147 -7.28 -10.60 10.35
N MET A 148 -7.65 -11.64 9.61
CA MET A 148 -8.94 -11.71 8.92
C MET A 148 -10.11 -11.76 9.90
N ASP A 149 -10.01 -12.56 10.97
CA ASP A 149 -11.05 -12.65 11.99
C ASP A 149 -11.28 -11.28 12.65
N GLN A 150 -10.19 -10.61 13.05
CA GLN A 150 -10.23 -9.26 13.59
C GLN A 150 -10.83 -8.22 12.62
N TRP A 151 -10.57 -8.35 11.33
CA TRP A 151 -11.17 -7.48 10.32
C TRP A 151 -12.70 -7.65 10.28
N GLN A 152 -13.18 -8.90 10.30
CA GLN A 152 -14.62 -9.19 10.30
C GLN A 152 -15.30 -8.63 11.55
N GLU A 153 -14.69 -8.80 12.73
CA GLU A 153 -15.19 -8.24 13.98
C GLU A 153 -15.38 -6.71 13.93
N VAL A 154 -14.41 -5.99 13.35
CA VAL A 154 -14.49 -4.53 13.21
C VAL A 154 -15.62 -4.13 12.26
N LEU A 155 -15.80 -4.85 11.15
CA LEU A 155 -16.90 -4.57 10.21
C LEU A 155 -18.27 -4.78 10.87
N GLN A 156 -18.45 -5.87 11.62
CA GLN A 156 -19.72 -6.18 12.30
C GLN A 156 -20.08 -5.12 13.35
N ARG A 157 -19.10 -4.64 14.13
CA ARG A 157 -19.31 -3.58 15.13
C ARG A 157 -19.66 -2.22 14.52
N SER A 158 -19.23 -1.97 13.28
CA SER A 158 -19.48 -0.69 12.58
C SER A 158 -20.87 -0.62 11.93
N THR A 159 -21.61 -1.74 11.88
CA THR A 159 -22.95 -1.86 11.30
C THR A 159 -24.08 -1.90 12.34
N MET A 160 -23.74 -1.82 13.64
CA MET A 160 -24.70 -1.72 14.75
C MET A 160 -24.81 -0.27 15.22
#